data_AF-A0A072TVR4-F1
#
_entry.id   AF-A0A072TVR4-F1
#
_cell.length_a   1.000
_cell.length_b   1.000
_cell.length_c   1.000
_cell.angle_alpha   90.00
_cell.angle_beta   90.00
_cell.angle_gamma   90.00
#
_symmetry.space_group_name_H-M   'P 1'
#
loop_
_entity.id
_entity.type
_entity.pdbx_description
1 polymer ?
#
loop_
_entity_poly.entity_id
_entity_poly.type
_entity_poly.pdbx_seq_one_letter_code
_entity_poly.pdbx_strand_id
1 'polypeptide(L)' 'MVETRKFVYILILLISIFLFIIICDSTYIPITRTCITDKDCPSWKNYTGRCRKGFCILNRDR' A
#
# COMPACT_ATOMS: atom_id res chain seq x y z
N MET A 1 30.02 17.08 18.91
CA MET A 1 28.71 17.77 18.83
C MET A 1 28.15 17.92 17.41
N VAL A 2 28.95 17.83 16.34
CA VAL A 2 28.47 17.82 14.94
C VAL A 2 28.15 16.41 14.43
N GLU A 3 28.91 15.41 14.87
CA GLU A 3 28.72 14.00 14.49
C GLU A 3 27.36 13.44 14.96
N THR A 4 26.93 13.82 16.17
CA THR A 4 25.63 13.41 16.71
C THR A 4 24.48 13.99 15.89
N ARG A 5 24.60 15.23 15.38
CA ARG A 5 23.58 15.82 14.49
C ARG A 5 23.53 15.12 13.14
N LYS A 6 24.68 14.75 12.56
CA LYS A 6 24.74 13.95 11.32
C LYS A 6 24.07 12.59 11.51
N PHE A 7 24.33 11.92 12.63
CA PHE A 7 23.73 10.62 12.93
C PHE A 7 22.20 10.71 13.06
N VAL A 8 21.70 11.71 13.80
CA VAL A 8 20.26 11.96 13.95
C VAL A 8 19.61 12.25 12.59
N TYR A 9 20.26 13.05 11.73
CA TYR A 9 19.75 13.35 10.40
C TYR A 9 19.62 12.08 9.53
N ILE A 10 20.64 11.23 9.52
CA ILE A 10 20.62 9.96 8.77
C ILE A 10 19.50 9.06 9.29
N LEU A 11 19.31 8.98 10.61
CA LEU A 11 18.25 8.18 11.23
C LEU A 11 16.86 8.64 10.82
N ILE A 12 16.62 9.96 10.86
CA ILE A 12 15.34 10.54 10.43
C ILE A 12 15.08 10.23 8.95
N LEU A 13 16.10 10.35 8.11
CA LEU A 13 16.01 10.08 6.68
C LEU A 13 15.64 8.62 6.40
N LEU A 14 16.29 7.69 7.12
CA LEU A 14 15.98 6.25 7.07
C LEU A 14 14.54 5.97 7.47
N ILE A 15 14.08 6.51 8.61
CA ILE A 15 12.70 6.35 9.09
C ILE A 15 11.71 6.92 8.07
N SER A 16 12.02 8.06 7.46
CA SER A 16 11.16 8.70 6.46
C SER A 16 11.04 7.84 5.19
N ILE A 17 12.13 7.22 4.72
CA ILE A 17 12.11 6.29 3.58
C ILE A 17 11.26 5.06 3.91
N PHE A 18 11.44 4.46 5.09
CA PHE A 18 10.64 3.30 5.51
C PHE A 18 9.16 3.64 5.61
N LEU A 19 8.82 4.79 6.19
CA LEU A 19 7.43 5.27 6.25
C LEU A 19 6.86 5.45 4.85
N PHE A 20 7.62 6.02 3.92
CA PHE A 20 7.19 6.21 2.54
C PHE A 20 6.93 4.87 1.83
N ILE A 21 7.81 3.88 2.01
CA ILE A 21 7.63 2.53 1.47
C ILE A 21 6.35 1.90 2.04
N ILE A 22 6.13 1.98 3.35
CA ILE A 22 4.92 1.41 3.99
C ILE A 22 3.66 2.11 3.48
N ILE A 23 3.68 3.44 3.32
CA ILE A 23 2.56 4.20 2.75
C ILE A 23 2.35 3.78 1.29
N CYS A 24 3.40 3.69 0.48
CA CYS A 24 3.29 3.24 -0.92
C CYS A 24 2.78 1.80 -1.03
N ASP A 25 3.20 0.89 -0.16
CA ASP A 25 2.76 -0.52 -0.15
C ASP A 25 1.30 -0.64 0.32
N SER A 26 0.92 0.10 1.37
CA SER A 26 -0.48 0.15 1.83
C SER A 26 -1.41 0.90 0.88
N THR A 27 -0.89 1.86 0.10
CA THR A 27 -1.62 2.56 -0.97
C THR A 27 -1.54 1.87 -2.33
N TYR A 28 -0.65 0.87 -2.49
CA TYR A 28 -0.75 -0.21 -3.48
C TYR A 28 -1.88 -1.16 -3.07
N ILE A 29 -3.03 -0.53 -2.84
CA ILE A 29 -4.35 -1.09 -2.62
C ILE A 29 -4.65 -1.96 -3.83
N PRO A 30 -5.45 -3.04 -3.69
CA PRO A 30 -5.84 -3.93 -4.80
C PRO A 30 -6.34 -3.25 -6.08
N ILE A 31 -6.66 -1.94 -6.05
CA ILE A 31 -7.04 -1.10 -7.18
C ILE A 31 -5.99 -1.06 -8.30
N THR A 32 -4.70 -1.30 -8.02
CA THR A 32 -3.67 -1.37 -9.07
C THR A 32 -3.54 -2.77 -9.68
N ARG A 33 -4.15 -3.79 -9.06
CA ARG A 33 -4.11 -5.16 -9.59
C ARG A 33 -5.03 -5.25 -10.80
N THR A 34 -4.44 -5.54 -11.95
CA THR A 34 -5.20 -5.79 -13.17
C THR A 34 -5.97 -7.09 -13.05
N CYS A 35 -7.21 -7.11 -13.53
CA CYS A 35 -8.09 -8.27 -13.49
C CYS A 35 -8.89 -8.41 -14.79
N ILE A 36 -9.33 -9.63 -15.07
CA ILE A 36 -10.24 -9.93 -16.18
C ILE A 36 -11.60 -10.34 -15.62
N THR A 37 -11.60 -11.06 -14.49
CA THR A 37 -12.77 -11.58 -13.81
C THR A 37 -12.75 -11.22 -12.33
N ASP A 38 -13.92 -11.21 -11.69
CA ASP A 38 -14.03 -10.95 -10.24
C ASP A 38 -13.22 -11.95 -9.39
N LYS A 39 -12.98 -13.16 -9.91
CA LYS A 39 -12.21 -14.22 -9.23
C LYS A 39 -10.71 -13.90 -9.13
N ASP A 40 -10.21 -13.01 -9.98
CA ASP A 40 -8.81 -12.57 -9.95
C ASP A 40 -8.54 -11.60 -8.79
N CYS A 41 -9.60 -11.07 -8.19
CA CYS A 41 -9.51 -10.09 -7.12
C CYS A 41 -9.47 -10.76 -5.74
N PRO A 42 -8.56 -10.33 -4.85
CA PRO A 42 -8.49 -10.87 -3.50
C PRO A 42 -9.74 -10.48 -2.71
N SER A 43 -10.36 -11.46 -2.06
CA SER A 43 -11.43 -11.25 -1.08
C SER A 43 -10.85 -11.28 0.33
N TRP A 44 -11.10 -10.25 1.12
CA TRP A 44 -10.83 -10.21 2.55
C TRP A 44 -12.12 -10.38 3.36
N LYS A 45 -11.98 -10.69 4.65
CA LYS A 45 -13.08 -11.09 5.56
C LYS A 45 -14.31 -10.17 5.55
N ASN A 46 -14.15 -8.88 5.20
CA ASN A 46 -15.24 -7.89 5.08
C ASN A 46 -15.20 -7.11 3.75
N TYR A 47 -14.35 -7.51 2.80
CA TYR A 47 -14.16 -6.80 1.54
C TYR A 47 -14.13 -7.78 0.38
N THR A 48 -15.08 -7.64 -0.53
CA THR A 48 -15.14 -8.45 -1.75
C THR A 48 -14.53 -7.64 -2.88
N GLY A 49 -13.42 -8.13 -3.42
CA GLY A 49 -12.80 -7.55 -4.61
C GLY A 49 -13.67 -7.81 -5.83
N ARG A 50 -14.01 -6.76 -6.59
CA ARG A 50 -14.70 -6.85 -7.88
C ARG A 50 -13.84 -6.26 -8.97
N CYS A 51 -13.85 -6.88 -10.14
CA CYS A 51 -13.17 -6.36 -11.29
C CYS A 51 -14.01 -5.28 -11.97
N ARG A 52 -13.49 -4.04 -12.01
CA ARG A 52 -14.11 -2.93 -12.76
C ARG A 52 -13.08 -2.28 -13.65
N LYS A 53 -13.42 -2.16 -14.94
CA LYS A 53 -12.56 -1.53 -15.96
C LYS A 53 -11.14 -2.12 -16.00
N GLY A 54 -11.02 -3.42 -15.73
CA GLY A 54 -9.73 -4.12 -15.71
C GLY A 54 -8.93 -3.98 -14.41
N PHE A 55 -9.51 -3.42 -13.34
CA PHE A 55 -8.84 -3.23 -12.05
C PHE A 55 -9.69 -3.75 -10.88
N CYS A 56 -9.03 -4.29 -9.85
CA CYS A 56 -9.70 -4.83 -8.67
C CYS A 56 -10.12 -3.74 -7.68
N ILE A 57 -11.42 -3.50 -7.55
CA ILE A 57 -11.98 -2.56 -6.58
C ILE A 57 -12.47 -3.33 -5.36
N LEU A 58 -12.01 -2.98 -4.16
CA LEU A 58 -12.52 -3.52 -2.91
C LEU A 58 -13.87 -2.85 -2.59
N ASN A 59 -14.95 -3.62 -2.61
CA ASN A 59 -16.21 -3.19 -2.01
C ASN A 59 -16.33 -3.78 -0.61
N ARG A 60 -16.69 -2.94 0.36
CA ARG A 60 -17.04 -3.41 1.70
C ARG A 60 -18.38 -4.12 1.61
N ASP A 61 -18.42 -5.42 1.89
CA ASP A 61 -19.68 -6.12 2.08
C ASP A 61 -20.25 -5.63 3.42
N ARG A 62 -21.40 -4.96 3.36
CA ARG A 62 -22.10 -4.39 4.52
C ARG A 62 -23.20 -5.34 4.95
#